data_AF-A0A6C0DHK4-F1
#
_entry.id   AF-A0A6C0DHK4-F1
#
_cell.length_a   1.000
_cell.length_b   1.000
_cell.length_c   1.000
_cell.angle_alpha   90.00
_cell.angle_beta   90.00
_cell.angle_gamma   90.00
#
_symmetry.space_group_name_H-M   'P 1'
#
loop_
_entity.id
_entity.type
_entity.pdbx_description
1 polymer ?
#
loop_
_entity_poly.entity_id
_entity_poly.type
_entity_poly.pdbx_seq_one_letter_code
_entity_poly.pdbx_strand_id
1 'polypeptide(L)'
;MISTANENNTSDIENKKNEKKKSKTSGEGSSNSVGNIVSFIIKIVIIIIVVVFYFIYSSSILYTCKLAQSNIIPTDTDCSPFTNYKMKINEIETNIFLTNTKPQESVKLVFPYDSYNSKNTFLDMFREYKEYSKSNFLINYFYSIVEGLIGYNNKAINIFLNSLNKAPEIIILLFGPVLYSVYLFFVHIIGLFVVSIYYYFKSMGWFFKTNTNANMNEKSKWHDVTLLEPFNYGMGIFFVFVFFILFWILLFTIMPIMNVIVLGICLFSTLGYKGSIDNKQVSAVDIIKDTFKYHKSIISWIITIFVITSTFSSMGSIAGVISILIVVLIYFKIIPFGLFETVYPENVSKLTSFEQAVKTCGNSVFENPSFFGNLFGSKNQKGGNIIKALKKLSKKM
;
A
#
# COMPACT_ATOMS: atom_id res chain seq x y z
N MET A 1 66.18 -61.58 -34.65
CA MET A 1 64.71 -61.46 -34.84
C MET A 1 64.29 -60.08 -34.37
N ILE A 2 63.71 -59.28 -35.29
CA ILE A 2 62.57 -58.35 -35.09
C ILE A 2 62.71 -57.36 -33.90
N SER A 3 62.60 -56.03 -33.99
CA SER A 3 62.21 -55.07 -35.03
C SER A 3 62.39 -53.68 -34.40
N THR A 4 63.18 -52.84 -35.06
CA THR A 4 63.04 -51.40 -35.34
C THR A 4 62.18 -50.46 -34.45
N ALA A 5 62.83 -49.33 -34.13
CA ALA A 5 62.44 -47.94 -34.48
C ALA A 5 61.87 -46.98 -33.42
N ASN A 6 62.47 -45.78 -33.48
CA ASN A 6 61.91 -44.44 -33.27
C ASN A 6 61.84 -43.85 -31.85
N GLU A 7 63.01 -43.52 -31.32
CA GLU A 7 63.20 -42.27 -30.55
C GLU A 7 63.59 -41.15 -31.52
N ASN A 8 62.64 -40.26 -31.83
CA ASN A 8 62.82 -38.88 -32.34
C ASN A 8 61.50 -38.46 -32.99
N ASN A 9 60.57 -37.86 -32.22
CA ASN A 9 59.47 -37.02 -32.75
C ASN A 9 58.60 -36.35 -31.66
N THR A 10 59.18 -35.91 -30.53
CA THR A 10 58.40 -35.23 -29.48
C THR A 10 58.65 -33.72 -29.41
N SER A 11 59.76 -33.20 -29.93
CA SER A 11 60.07 -31.76 -29.93
C SER A 11 59.31 -30.95 -30.98
N ASP A 12 58.98 -31.56 -32.12
CA ASP A 12 58.36 -30.83 -33.25
C ASP A 12 56.83 -30.73 -33.12
N ILE A 13 56.22 -31.60 -32.32
CA ILE A 13 54.78 -31.56 -32.01
C ILE A 13 54.48 -30.51 -30.94
N GLU A 14 55.37 -30.29 -29.96
CA GLU A 14 55.20 -29.22 -28.97
C GLU A 14 55.43 -27.82 -29.55
N ASN A 15 56.37 -27.68 -30.49
CA ASN A 15 56.58 -26.40 -31.17
C ASN A 15 55.42 -26.04 -32.13
N LYS A 16 54.81 -27.01 -32.82
CA LYS A 16 53.57 -26.76 -33.60
C LYS A 16 52.34 -26.50 -32.72
N LYS A 17 52.31 -26.96 -31.46
CA LYS A 17 51.23 -26.65 -30.51
C LYS A 17 51.36 -25.24 -29.93
N ASN A 18 52.58 -24.76 -29.77
CA ASN A 18 52.86 -23.39 -29.32
C ASN A 18 52.75 -22.35 -30.44
N GLU A 19 53.04 -22.69 -31.70
CA GLU A 19 52.74 -21.83 -32.84
C GLU A 19 51.24 -21.78 -33.17
N LYS A 20 50.48 -22.87 -33.01
CA LYS A 20 49.00 -22.83 -33.09
C LYS A 20 48.34 -22.09 -31.93
N LYS A 21 49.04 -21.89 -30.81
CA LYS A 21 48.58 -21.00 -29.71
C LYS A 21 48.95 -19.53 -29.93
N LYS A 22 49.98 -19.23 -30.74
CA LYS A 22 50.34 -17.84 -31.10
C LYS A 22 49.68 -17.34 -32.38
N SER A 23 49.28 -18.21 -33.31
CA SER A 23 48.58 -17.81 -34.55
C SER A 23 47.04 -17.77 -34.46
N LYS A 24 46.47 -18.02 -33.27
CA LYS A 24 45.07 -17.65 -32.93
C LYS A 24 44.97 -16.25 -32.30
N THR A 25 45.93 -15.38 -32.56
CA THR A 25 45.94 -13.97 -32.11
C THR A 25 45.80 -13.01 -33.28
N SER A 26 44.94 -13.35 -34.25
CA SER A 26 44.56 -12.45 -35.33
C SER A 26 43.26 -12.93 -35.97
N GLY A 27 42.13 -12.61 -35.33
CA GLY A 27 40.81 -12.88 -35.92
C GLY A 27 39.71 -13.34 -34.96
N GLU A 28 39.64 -12.84 -33.73
CA GLU A 28 38.48 -13.09 -32.85
C GLU A 28 38.28 -11.93 -31.86
N GLY A 29 38.25 -10.70 -32.39
CA GLY A 29 38.12 -9.47 -31.60
C GLY A 29 36.69 -8.88 -31.53
N SER A 30 35.71 -9.48 -32.20
CA SER A 30 34.38 -8.87 -32.36
C SER A 30 33.25 -9.54 -31.57
N SER A 31 33.36 -10.82 -31.20
CA SER A 31 32.26 -11.56 -30.54
C SER A 31 32.03 -11.14 -29.08
N ASN A 32 33.10 -10.85 -28.33
CA ASN A 32 32.99 -10.39 -26.93
C ASN A 32 32.53 -8.92 -26.80
N SER A 33 32.87 -8.05 -27.77
CA SER A 33 32.49 -6.63 -27.71
C SER A 33 31.00 -6.43 -27.99
N VAL A 34 30.46 -7.13 -28.99
CA VAL A 34 29.02 -7.08 -29.32
C VAL A 34 28.18 -7.67 -28.18
N GLY A 35 28.61 -8.78 -27.58
CA GLY A 35 27.94 -9.36 -26.42
C GLY A 35 27.83 -8.39 -25.22
N ASN A 36 28.89 -7.64 -24.94
CA ASN A 36 28.90 -6.64 -23.87
C ASN A 36 27.98 -5.45 -24.14
N ILE A 37 27.90 -5.00 -25.40
CA ILE A 37 26.99 -3.92 -25.82
C ILE A 37 25.53 -4.37 -25.70
N VAL A 38 25.20 -5.57 -26.19
CA VAL A 38 23.83 -6.12 -26.09
C VAL A 38 23.42 -6.29 -24.62
N SER A 39 24.31 -6.83 -23.79
CA SER A 39 24.06 -6.95 -22.34
C SER A 39 23.83 -5.60 -21.67
N PHE A 40 24.62 -4.58 -22.03
CA PHE A 40 24.44 -3.22 -21.55
C PHE A 40 23.06 -2.67 -21.95
N ILE A 41 22.66 -2.76 -23.21
CA ILE A 41 21.36 -2.26 -23.69
C ILE A 41 20.21 -2.92 -22.94
N ILE A 42 20.24 -4.25 -22.78
CA ILE A 42 19.22 -5.00 -22.04
C ILE A 42 19.14 -4.52 -20.59
N LYS A 43 20.28 -4.35 -19.91
CA LYS A 43 20.32 -3.82 -18.54
C LYS A 43 19.70 -2.42 -18.45
N ILE A 44 20.01 -1.53 -19.39
CA ILE A 44 19.44 -0.18 -19.42
C ILE A 44 17.92 -0.22 -19.59
N VAL A 45 17.40 -1.05 -20.49
CA VAL A 45 15.95 -1.20 -20.68
C VAL A 45 15.27 -1.68 -19.40
N ILE A 46 15.82 -2.70 -18.73
CA ILE A 46 15.30 -3.22 -17.46
C ILE A 46 15.32 -2.13 -16.38
N ILE A 47 16.43 -1.40 -16.26
CA ILE A 47 16.57 -0.29 -15.30
C ILE A 47 15.52 0.79 -15.55
N ILE A 48 15.31 1.20 -16.81
CA ILE A 48 14.30 2.21 -17.15
C ILE A 48 12.91 1.73 -16.72
N ILE A 49 12.56 0.47 -17.02
CA ILE A 49 11.29 -0.13 -16.63
C ILE A 49 11.13 -0.11 -15.10
N VAL A 50 12.15 -0.55 -14.35
CA VAL A 50 12.13 -0.57 -12.88
C VAL A 50 11.96 0.85 -12.32
N VAL A 51 12.69 1.83 -12.83
CA VAL A 51 12.59 3.23 -12.39
C VAL A 51 11.20 3.79 -12.70
N VAL A 52 10.63 3.52 -13.88
CA VAL A 52 9.27 3.95 -14.23
C VAL A 52 8.25 3.36 -13.26
N PHE A 53 8.29 2.05 -13.00
CA PHE A 53 7.38 1.42 -12.03
C PHE A 53 7.58 1.95 -10.60
N TYR A 54 8.83 2.21 -10.20
CA TYR A 54 9.14 2.82 -8.91
C TYR A 54 8.45 4.18 -8.78
N PHE A 55 8.59 5.05 -9.78
CA PHE A 55 7.99 6.37 -9.75
C PHE A 55 6.47 6.35 -9.89
N ILE A 56 5.87 5.37 -10.59
CA ILE A 56 4.41 5.16 -10.57
C ILE A 56 3.95 4.84 -9.14
N TYR A 57 4.65 3.95 -8.44
CA TYR A 57 4.32 3.59 -7.05
C TYR A 57 4.54 4.78 -6.10
N SER A 58 5.66 5.50 -6.22
CA SER A 58 5.93 6.74 -5.47
C SER A 58 4.85 7.80 -5.67
N SER A 59 4.42 8.03 -6.91
CA SER A 59 3.38 9.01 -7.23
C SER A 59 2.02 8.61 -6.66
N SER A 60 1.73 7.30 -6.66
CA SER A 60 0.52 6.74 -6.03
C SER A 60 0.54 6.94 -4.51
N ILE A 61 1.70 6.81 -3.87
CA ILE A 61 1.87 7.12 -2.45
C ILE A 61 1.67 8.62 -2.22
N LEU A 62 2.27 9.49 -3.03
CA LEU A 62 2.08 10.94 -2.92
C LEU A 62 0.59 11.32 -3.02
N TYR A 63 -0.14 10.76 -3.99
CA TYR A 63 -1.59 10.95 -4.13
C TYR A 63 -2.35 10.52 -2.87
N THR A 64 -2.06 9.34 -2.37
CA THR A 64 -2.75 8.77 -1.21
C THR A 64 -2.38 9.46 0.10
N CYS A 65 -1.20 10.08 0.20
CA CYS A 65 -0.87 11.02 1.28
C CYS A 65 -1.85 12.20 1.30
N LYS A 66 -2.10 12.84 0.15
CA LYS A 66 -3.06 13.96 0.07
C LYS A 66 -4.48 13.50 0.39
N LEU A 67 -4.87 12.31 -0.09
CA LEU A 67 -6.14 11.69 0.28
C LEU A 67 -6.24 11.48 1.80
N ALA A 68 -5.19 10.95 2.44
CA ALA A 68 -5.18 10.73 3.88
C ALA A 68 -5.29 12.05 4.66
N GLN A 69 -4.73 13.15 4.15
CA GLN A 69 -4.90 14.48 4.73
C GLN A 69 -6.36 14.94 4.72
N SER A 70 -7.11 14.63 3.66
CA SER A 70 -8.55 14.94 3.57
C SER A 70 -9.43 14.10 4.49
N ASN A 71 -8.88 13.03 5.08
CA ASN A 71 -9.54 12.17 6.06
C ASN A 71 -10.87 11.53 5.61
N ILE A 72 -11.09 11.39 4.30
CA ILE A 72 -12.31 10.78 3.74
C ILE A 72 -12.28 9.25 3.71
N ILE A 73 -11.12 8.64 3.98
CA ILE A 73 -10.97 7.18 4.06
C ILE A 73 -11.87 6.63 5.20
N PRO A 74 -12.59 5.52 4.99
CA PRO A 74 -13.46 4.93 6.01
C PRO A 74 -12.63 4.22 7.08
N THR A 75 -12.21 5.01 8.07
CA THR A 75 -11.36 4.61 9.20
C THR A 75 -12.11 4.29 10.49
N ASP A 76 -13.41 4.59 10.55
CA ASP A 76 -14.24 4.44 11.74
C ASP A 76 -15.38 3.45 11.45
N THR A 77 -15.39 2.34 12.19
CA THR A 77 -16.39 1.27 12.06
C THR A 77 -17.75 1.66 12.62
N ASP A 78 -17.85 2.75 13.37
CA ASP A 78 -19.12 3.24 13.93
C ASP A 78 -19.88 4.16 12.95
N CYS A 79 -19.31 4.45 11.79
CA CYS A 79 -19.78 5.45 10.83
C CYS A 79 -20.03 4.86 9.45
N SER A 80 -20.78 5.58 8.61
CA SER A 80 -20.88 5.26 7.19
C SER A 80 -19.49 5.13 6.56
N PRO A 81 -19.23 4.10 5.72
CA PRO A 81 -20.20 3.15 5.18
C PRO A 81 -20.44 1.89 6.06
N PHE A 82 -19.73 1.71 7.18
CA PHE A 82 -19.93 0.56 8.07
C PHE A 82 -21.29 0.58 8.80
N THR A 83 -21.83 1.77 9.04
CA THR A 83 -23.15 1.98 9.67
C THR A 83 -24.00 2.97 8.88
N ASN A 84 -25.21 3.24 9.39
CA ASN A 84 -26.12 4.25 8.84
C ASN A 84 -25.84 5.67 9.38
N TYR A 85 -24.86 5.85 10.27
CA TYR A 85 -24.51 7.17 10.80
C TYR A 85 -23.72 7.97 9.77
N LYS A 86 -24.29 9.09 9.31
CA LYS A 86 -23.66 9.97 8.32
C LYS A 86 -22.42 10.64 8.90
N MET A 87 -21.35 10.62 8.10
CA MET A 87 -20.10 11.30 8.39
C MET A 87 -20.18 12.77 7.95
N LYS A 88 -19.63 13.67 8.75
CA LYS A 88 -19.40 15.07 8.36
C LYS A 88 -17.91 15.33 8.35
N ILE A 89 -17.40 15.80 7.22
CA ILE A 89 -16.00 16.12 7.01
C ILE A 89 -15.91 17.59 6.59
N ASN A 90 -15.05 18.34 7.25
CA ASN A 90 -14.73 19.70 6.80
C ASN A 90 -13.73 19.59 5.67
N GLU A 91 -14.16 19.90 4.45
CA GLU A 91 -13.30 19.86 3.27
C GLU A 91 -12.13 20.84 3.42
N ILE A 92 -10.94 20.39 3.00
CA ILE A 92 -9.70 21.18 3.06
C ILE A 92 -8.98 21.11 1.72
N GLU A 93 -8.20 22.14 1.43
CA GLU A 93 -7.24 22.14 0.32
C GLU A 93 -5.91 21.54 0.76
N THR A 94 -5.44 20.55 0.01
CA THR A 94 -4.12 19.93 0.20
C THR A 94 -3.11 20.52 -0.79
N ASN A 95 -1.87 20.70 -0.33
CA ASN A 95 -0.77 21.19 -1.17
C ASN A 95 -0.18 20.02 -1.95
N ILE A 96 -0.11 20.14 -3.29
CA ILE A 96 0.65 19.22 -4.14
C ILE A 96 1.54 19.99 -5.12
N PHE A 97 2.69 19.42 -5.50
CA PHE A 97 3.64 20.03 -6.45
C PHE A 97 4.14 21.39 -5.97
N LEU A 98 4.95 21.37 -4.89
CA LEU A 98 5.51 22.59 -4.32
C LEU A 98 6.54 23.23 -5.26
N THR A 99 6.48 24.56 -5.35
CA THR A 99 7.45 25.38 -6.06
C THR A 99 8.60 25.79 -5.13
N ASN A 100 9.77 26.07 -5.71
CA ASN A 100 10.95 26.54 -4.98
C ASN A 100 10.99 28.09 -4.85
N THR A 101 9.86 28.77 -5.02
CA THR A 101 9.74 30.23 -4.90
C THR A 101 9.71 30.66 -3.42
N LYS A 102 9.92 31.96 -3.16
CA LYS A 102 9.78 32.57 -1.82
C LYS A 102 8.76 33.73 -1.91
N PRO A 103 7.56 33.61 -1.32
CA PRO A 103 7.04 32.47 -0.55
C PRO A 103 6.80 31.24 -1.44
N GLN A 104 6.84 30.04 -0.83
CA GLN A 104 6.53 28.80 -1.55
C GLN A 104 5.05 28.76 -1.94
N GLU A 105 4.79 28.24 -3.13
CA GLU A 105 3.45 28.05 -3.68
C GLU A 105 3.26 26.58 -4.09
N SER A 106 2.00 26.14 -4.18
CA SER A 106 1.65 24.78 -4.59
C SER A 106 0.37 24.75 -5.41
N VAL A 107 0.16 23.66 -6.15
CA VAL A 107 -1.14 23.31 -6.70
C VAL A 107 -2.06 22.88 -5.56
N LYS A 108 -3.36 23.20 -5.66
CA LYS A 108 -4.38 22.84 -4.67
C LYS A 108 -5.17 21.64 -5.13
N LEU A 109 -5.14 20.59 -4.33
CA LEU A 109 -5.91 19.37 -4.54
C LEU A 109 -6.94 19.23 -3.42
N VAL A 110 -8.21 19.15 -3.80
CA VAL A 110 -9.34 18.93 -2.87
C VAL A 110 -9.92 17.56 -3.13
N PHE A 111 -10.26 16.82 -2.07
CA PHE A 111 -11.00 15.57 -2.17
C PHE A 111 -12.41 15.79 -1.60
N PRO A 112 -13.42 16.03 -2.45
CA PRO A 112 -14.77 16.30 -1.96
C PRO A 112 -15.38 15.05 -1.35
N TYR A 113 -16.16 15.20 -0.27
CA TYR A 113 -16.93 14.07 0.30
C TYR A 113 -18.33 14.02 -0.33
N ASP A 114 -18.34 13.79 -1.64
CA ASP A 114 -19.55 13.76 -2.46
C ASP A 114 -20.13 12.33 -2.63
N SER A 115 -21.20 12.22 -3.41
CA SER A 115 -21.88 10.93 -3.66
C SER A 115 -21.02 9.87 -4.35
N TYR A 116 -19.90 10.25 -4.96
CA TYR A 116 -18.96 9.31 -5.57
C TYR A 116 -17.95 8.83 -4.51
N ASN A 117 -17.26 9.76 -3.85
CA ASN A 117 -16.23 9.45 -2.87
C ASN A 117 -16.80 8.89 -1.54
N SER A 118 -18.08 9.10 -1.25
CA SER A 118 -18.74 8.52 -0.08
C SER A 118 -19.16 7.06 -0.27
N LYS A 119 -19.19 6.55 -1.52
CA LYS A 119 -19.62 5.18 -1.83
C LYS A 119 -18.49 4.20 -1.59
N ASN A 120 -18.83 3.03 -1.06
CA ASN A 120 -17.87 1.94 -0.90
C ASN A 120 -18.55 0.62 -1.20
N THR A 121 -18.42 0.14 -2.44
CA THR A 121 -19.12 -1.04 -2.94
C THR A 121 -18.98 -2.28 -2.04
N PHE A 122 -17.79 -2.51 -1.46
CA PHE A 122 -17.56 -3.67 -0.60
C PHE A 122 -18.26 -3.54 0.76
N LEU A 123 -18.15 -2.39 1.41
CA LEU A 123 -18.79 -2.15 2.71
C LEU A 123 -20.31 -1.99 2.57
N ASP A 124 -20.77 -1.39 1.47
CA ASP A 124 -22.17 -1.29 1.12
C ASP A 124 -22.78 -2.69 0.92
N MET A 125 -22.08 -3.60 0.23
CA MET A 125 -22.49 -5.01 0.08
C MET A 125 -22.67 -5.72 1.43
N PHE A 126 -21.73 -5.55 2.38
CA PHE A 126 -21.85 -6.18 3.71
C PHE A 126 -23.01 -5.60 4.50
N ARG A 127 -23.22 -4.28 4.43
CA ARG A 127 -24.34 -3.60 5.08
C ARG A 127 -25.68 -4.05 4.50
N GLU A 128 -25.81 -4.08 3.18
CA GLU A 128 -27.02 -4.54 2.49
C GLU A 128 -27.33 -6.00 2.82
N TYR A 129 -26.32 -6.87 2.84
CA TYR A 129 -26.50 -8.27 3.25
C TYR A 129 -27.00 -8.37 4.69
N LYS A 130 -26.42 -7.61 5.63
CA LYS A 130 -26.88 -7.63 7.02
C LYS A 130 -28.34 -7.22 7.15
N GLU A 131 -28.82 -6.27 6.34
CA GLU A 131 -30.22 -5.83 6.31
C GLU A 131 -31.13 -6.82 5.56
N TYR A 132 -30.59 -7.76 4.79
CA TYR A 132 -31.37 -8.74 4.04
C TYR A 132 -32.13 -9.71 4.95
N SER A 133 -33.38 -10.01 4.60
CA SER A 133 -34.30 -10.82 5.41
C SER A 133 -33.79 -12.25 5.67
N LYS A 134 -33.02 -12.82 4.74
CA LYS A 134 -32.41 -14.16 4.86
C LYS A 134 -30.95 -14.13 5.33
N SER A 135 -30.51 -13.03 5.93
CA SER A 135 -29.16 -12.94 6.48
C SER A 135 -28.94 -13.97 7.58
N ASN A 136 -27.78 -14.62 7.54
CA ASN A 136 -27.42 -15.71 8.44
C ASN A 136 -26.35 -15.24 9.44
N PHE A 137 -26.47 -15.67 10.69
CA PHE A 137 -25.55 -15.29 11.76
C PHE A 137 -24.11 -15.74 11.47
N LEU A 138 -23.92 -16.87 10.80
CA LEU A 138 -22.62 -17.42 10.43
C LEU A 138 -21.93 -16.59 9.35
N ILE A 139 -22.67 -16.06 8.38
CA ILE A 139 -22.11 -15.16 7.37
C ILE A 139 -21.78 -13.81 8.02
N ASN A 140 -22.66 -13.31 8.90
CA ASN A 140 -22.41 -12.08 9.65
C ASN A 140 -21.20 -12.18 10.60
N TYR A 141 -20.91 -13.37 11.13
CA TYR A 141 -19.67 -13.67 11.86
C TYR A 141 -18.44 -13.35 11.00
N PHE A 142 -18.35 -13.93 9.80
CA PHE A 142 -17.21 -13.68 8.91
C PHE A 142 -17.15 -12.24 8.40
N TYR A 143 -18.30 -11.64 8.05
CA TYR A 143 -18.34 -10.24 7.63
C TYR A 143 -17.86 -9.29 8.72
N SER A 144 -18.19 -9.55 9.99
CA SER A 144 -17.71 -8.73 11.11
C SER A 144 -16.19 -8.80 11.28
N ILE A 145 -15.57 -9.95 10.97
CA ILE A 145 -14.11 -10.08 10.96
C ILE A 145 -13.51 -9.25 9.81
N VAL A 146 -14.05 -9.39 8.61
CA VAL A 146 -13.57 -8.67 7.43
C VAL A 146 -13.75 -7.15 7.58
N GLU A 147 -14.89 -6.68 8.05
CA GLU A 147 -15.12 -5.25 8.34
C GLU A 147 -14.14 -4.72 9.40
N GLY A 148 -13.89 -5.49 10.45
CA GLY A 148 -12.91 -5.15 11.47
C GLY A 148 -11.50 -4.98 10.90
N LEU A 149 -11.11 -5.87 9.98
CA LEU A 149 -9.83 -5.79 9.27
C LEU A 149 -9.79 -4.62 8.28
N ILE A 150 -10.86 -4.34 7.54
CA ILE A 150 -10.96 -3.18 6.65
C ILE A 150 -10.79 -1.88 7.46
N GLY A 151 -11.52 -1.75 8.57
CA GLY A 151 -11.44 -0.59 9.46
C GLY A 151 -10.04 -0.40 10.02
N TYR A 152 -9.39 -1.47 10.48
CA TYR A 152 -8.00 -1.44 10.95
C TYR A 152 -7.02 -1.03 9.84
N ASN A 153 -7.07 -1.68 8.68
CA ASN A 153 -6.15 -1.42 7.57
C ASN A 153 -6.30 0.01 7.06
N ASN A 154 -7.52 0.48 6.84
CA ASN A 154 -7.78 1.86 6.43
C ASN A 154 -7.26 2.87 7.45
N LYS A 155 -7.45 2.61 8.74
CA LYS A 155 -6.95 3.46 9.81
C LYS A 155 -5.43 3.51 9.84
N ALA A 156 -4.77 2.36 9.74
CA ALA A 156 -3.31 2.26 9.68
C ALA A 156 -2.75 3.03 8.47
N ILE A 157 -3.30 2.77 7.28
CA ILE A 157 -2.95 3.47 6.04
C ILE A 157 -3.12 4.99 6.19
N ASN A 158 -4.27 5.44 6.69
CA ASN A 158 -4.56 6.87 6.86
C ASN A 158 -3.59 7.55 7.83
N ILE A 159 -3.26 6.91 8.96
CA ILE A 159 -2.32 7.47 9.94
C ILE A 159 -0.92 7.63 9.34
N PHE A 160 -0.41 6.58 8.70
CA PHE A 160 0.96 6.60 8.15
C PHE A 160 1.09 7.59 7.00
N LEU A 161 0.18 7.53 6.03
CA LEU A 161 0.20 8.42 4.86
C LEU A 161 -0.03 9.88 5.24
N ASN A 162 -0.91 10.15 6.21
CA ASN A 162 -1.07 11.51 6.74
C ASN A 162 0.21 12.01 7.42
N SER A 163 0.93 11.14 8.14
CA SER A 163 2.20 11.50 8.75
C SER A 163 3.27 11.85 7.71
N LEU A 164 3.26 11.19 6.54
CA LEU A 164 4.18 11.51 5.45
C LEU A 164 3.93 12.89 4.83
N ASN A 165 2.74 13.49 4.94
CA ASN A 165 2.47 14.84 4.39
C ASN A 165 3.34 15.95 4.99
N LYS A 166 3.93 15.72 6.16
CA LYS A 166 4.85 16.67 6.80
C LYS A 166 6.24 16.66 6.15
N ALA A 167 6.56 15.64 5.37
CA ALA A 167 7.82 15.55 4.64
C ALA A 167 7.74 16.31 3.31
N PRO A 168 8.86 16.89 2.84
CA PRO A 168 8.97 17.38 1.47
C PRO A 168 8.60 16.32 0.44
N GLU A 169 7.91 16.72 -0.63
CA GLU A 169 7.41 15.78 -1.66
C GLU A 169 8.52 14.95 -2.29
N ILE A 170 9.70 15.54 -2.48
CA ILE A 170 10.86 14.82 -3.00
C ILE A 170 11.26 13.64 -2.11
N ILE A 171 11.14 13.78 -0.79
CA ILE A 171 11.44 12.68 0.15
C ILE A 171 10.38 11.59 0.01
N ILE A 172 9.11 11.96 -0.15
CA ILE A 172 8.03 11.00 -0.40
C ILE A 172 8.27 10.26 -1.72
N LEU A 173 8.68 10.95 -2.79
CA LEU A 173 8.91 10.34 -4.09
C LEU A 173 10.11 9.38 -4.09
N LEU A 174 11.19 9.73 -3.38
CA LEU A 174 12.41 8.91 -3.35
C LEU A 174 12.35 7.78 -2.34
N PHE A 175 11.75 7.98 -1.16
CA PHE A 175 11.80 7.01 -0.07
C PHE A 175 10.44 6.46 0.33
N GLY A 176 9.34 7.08 -0.11
CA GLY A 176 7.96 6.66 0.18
C GLY A 176 7.71 5.18 -0.11
N PRO A 177 8.05 4.63 -1.30
CA PRO A 177 7.88 3.21 -1.59
C PRO A 177 8.51 2.28 -0.56
N VAL A 178 9.76 2.55 -0.17
CA VAL A 178 10.50 1.70 0.76
C VAL A 178 9.91 1.81 2.16
N LEU A 179 9.71 3.05 2.65
CA LEU A 179 9.14 3.31 3.97
C LEU A 179 7.73 2.73 4.11
N TYR A 180 6.90 2.90 3.08
CA TYR A 180 5.54 2.39 3.08
C TYR A 180 5.50 0.87 3.00
N SER A 181 6.37 0.23 2.20
CA SER A 181 6.41 -1.23 2.12
C SER A 181 6.84 -1.87 3.45
N VAL A 182 7.84 -1.29 4.13
CA VAL A 182 8.24 -1.72 5.48
C VAL A 182 7.09 -1.52 6.47
N TYR A 183 6.41 -0.38 6.41
CA TYR A 183 5.24 -0.12 7.26
C TYR A 183 4.11 -1.14 7.03
N LEU A 184 3.76 -1.41 5.77
CA LEU A 184 2.72 -2.38 5.41
C LEU A 184 3.05 -3.81 5.86
N PHE A 185 4.34 -4.18 5.87
CA PHE A 185 4.78 -5.44 6.46
C PHE A 185 4.40 -5.53 7.94
N PHE A 186 4.68 -4.49 8.74
CA PHE A 186 4.28 -4.47 10.16
C PHE A 186 2.76 -4.43 10.34
N VAL A 187 2.04 -3.65 9.51
CA VAL A 187 0.57 -3.63 9.53
C VAL A 187 0.00 -5.02 9.26
N HIS A 188 0.58 -5.77 8.31
CA HIS A 188 0.18 -7.14 8.02
C HIS A 188 0.40 -8.07 9.21
N ILE A 189 1.59 -8.03 9.85
CA ILE A 189 1.90 -8.85 11.01
C ILE A 189 0.94 -8.56 12.19
N ILE A 190 0.72 -7.30 12.52
CA ILE A 190 -0.21 -6.89 13.58
C ILE A 190 -1.66 -7.26 13.20
N GLY A 191 -2.03 -7.04 11.93
CA GLY A 191 -3.33 -7.41 11.39
C GLY A 191 -3.63 -8.89 11.54
N LEU A 192 -2.62 -9.75 11.30
CA LEU A 192 -2.74 -11.19 11.43
C LEU A 192 -2.78 -11.64 12.89
N PHE A 193 -1.78 -11.30 13.70
CA PHE A 193 -1.62 -11.89 15.03
C PHE A 193 -2.40 -11.18 16.14
N VAL A 194 -2.82 -9.93 15.95
CA VAL A 194 -3.55 -9.19 16.99
C VAL A 194 -4.99 -8.96 16.54
N VAL A 195 -5.16 -8.33 15.39
CA VAL A 195 -6.47 -7.83 14.96
C VAL A 195 -7.37 -8.98 14.51
N SER A 196 -6.87 -9.91 13.70
CA SER A 196 -7.65 -11.07 13.23
C SER A 196 -8.07 -11.96 14.40
N ILE A 197 -7.16 -12.22 15.36
CA ILE A 197 -7.48 -12.99 16.57
C ILE A 197 -8.56 -12.30 17.38
N TYR A 198 -8.40 -11.00 17.65
CA TYR A 198 -9.39 -10.23 18.40
C TYR A 198 -10.77 -10.28 17.74
N TYR A 199 -10.86 -10.00 16.44
CA TYR A 199 -12.14 -10.00 15.73
C TYR A 199 -12.74 -11.39 15.58
N TYR A 200 -11.92 -12.44 15.48
CA TYR A 200 -12.39 -13.83 15.47
C TYR A 200 -13.20 -14.14 16.73
N PHE A 201 -12.61 -13.90 17.90
CA PHE A 201 -13.28 -14.16 19.17
C PHE A 201 -14.40 -13.16 19.47
N LYS A 202 -14.22 -11.87 19.18
CA LYS A 202 -15.27 -10.85 19.35
C LYS A 202 -16.50 -11.19 18.53
N SER A 203 -16.32 -11.69 17.31
CA SER A 203 -17.43 -11.98 16.39
C SER A 203 -18.22 -13.21 16.81
N MET A 204 -17.71 -14.08 17.68
CA MET A 204 -18.45 -15.25 18.18
C MET A 204 -19.77 -14.88 18.87
N GLY A 205 -19.95 -13.62 19.29
CA GLY A 205 -21.24 -13.10 19.75
C GLY A 205 -22.38 -13.28 18.73
N TRP A 206 -22.07 -13.41 17.43
CA TRP A 206 -23.07 -13.73 16.41
C TRP A 206 -23.69 -15.13 16.58
N PHE A 207 -23.00 -16.09 17.19
CA PHE A 207 -23.56 -17.43 17.45
C PHE A 207 -24.73 -17.39 18.45
N PHE A 208 -24.86 -16.30 19.19
CA PHE A 208 -25.95 -16.04 20.11
C PHE A 208 -26.96 -15.03 19.54
N LYS A 209 -27.09 -14.97 18.21
CA LYS A 209 -28.06 -14.11 17.54
C LYS A 209 -28.91 -14.90 16.58
N THR A 210 -30.20 -14.61 16.54
CA THR A 210 -31.11 -15.17 15.54
C THR A 210 -31.99 -14.11 14.93
N ASN A 211 -32.33 -14.32 13.66
CA ASN A 211 -33.11 -13.40 12.86
C ASN A 211 -34.59 -13.77 12.98
N THR A 212 -35.40 -12.85 13.50
CA THR A 212 -36.82 -13.10 13.81
C THR A 212 -37.76 -12.78 12.67
N ASN A 213 -37.27 -12.46 11.47
CA ASN A 213 -38.14 -12.11 10.36
C ASN A 213 -38.85 -13.32 9.78
N ALA A 214 -40.17 -13.33 9.89
CA ALA A 214 -41.04 -14.25 9.17
C ALA A 214 -41.35 -13.77 7.73
N ASN A 215 -41.30 -12.45 7.48
CA ASN A 215 -41.58 -11.84 6.17
C ASN A 215 -40.30 -11.62 5.36
N MET A 216 -40.26 -12.18 4.14
CA MET A 216 -39.10 -12.03 3.24
C MET A 216 -38.86 -10.59 2.75
N ASN A 217 -39.85 -9.70 2.88
CA ASN A 217 -39.79 -8.32 2.39
C ASN A 217 -39.37 -7.28 3.45
N GLU A 218 -39.14 -7.69 4.71
CA GLU A 218 -38.73 -6.79 5.80
C GLU A 218 -37.23 -6.87 6.09
N LYS A 219 -36.63 -5.74 6.52
CA LYS A 219 -35.23 -5.68 6.96
C LYS A 219 -34.99 -6.59 8.16
N SER A 220 -33.86 -7.30 8.19
CA SER A 220 -33.52 -8.25 9.25
C SER A 220 -33.67 -7.66 10.67
N LYS A 221 -34.24 -8.45 11.57
CA LYS A 221 -34.39 -8.10 12.99
C LYS A 221 -33.63 -9.14 13.81
N TRP A 222 -32.49 -8.73 14.34
CA TRP A 222 -31.63 -9.58 15.15
C TRP A 222 -32.01 -9.46 16.62
N HIS A 223 -32.25 -10.58 17.27
CA HIS A 223 -32.38 -10.64 18.73
C HIS A 223 -31.27 -11.50 19.32
N ASP A 224 -30.87 -11.16 20.54
CA ASP A 224 -29.89 -11.93 21.30
C ASP A 224 -30.57 -13.16 21.91
N VAL A 225 -30.03 -14.34 21.60
CA VAL A 225 -30.45 -15.61 22.17
C VAL A 225 -30.05 -15.62 23.64
N THR A 226 -31.03 -15.80 24.51
CA THR A 226 -30.82 -15.82 25.96
C THR A 226 -30.89 -17.23 26.53
N LEU A 227 -30.53 -17.39 27.81
CA LEU A 227 -30.66 -18.65 28.54
C LEU A 227 -32.11 -19.20 28.59
N LEU A 228 -33.11 -18.36 28.29
CA LEU A 228 -34.51 -18.77 28.21
C LEU A 228 -34.84 -19.56 26.93
N GLU A 229 -33.93 -19.57 25.95
CA GLU A 229 -34.02 -20.35 24.72
C GLU A 229 -32.94 -21.46 24.72
N PRO A 230 -33.10 -22.52 25.54
CA PRO A 230 -32.03 -23.45 25.86
C PRO A 230 -31.45 -24.18 24.63
N PHE A 231 -32.30 -24.50 23.64
CA PHE A 231 -31.84 -25.14 22.41
C PHE A 231 -30.95 -24.22 21.57
N ASN A 232 -31.42 -23.00 21.28
CA ASN A 232 -30.65 -22.00 20.51
C ASN A 232 -29.37 -21.60 21.24
N TYR A 233 -29.44 -21.42 22.56
CA TYR A 233 -28.29 -21.09 23.39
C TYR A 233 -27.27 -22.23 23.41
N GLY A 234 -27.73 -23.49 23.53
CA GLY A 234 -26.89 -24.68 23.43
C GLY A 234 -26.20 -24.81 22.08
N MET A 235 -26.91 -24.52 20.98
CA MET A 235 -26.32 -24.44 19.63
C MET A 235 -25.24 -23.35 19.54
N GLY A 236 -25.48 -22.19 20.15
CA GLY A 236 -24.48 -21.12 20.23
C GLY A 236 -23.19 -21.58 20.91
N ILE A 237 -23.28 -22.24 22.09
CA ILE A 237 -22.13 -22.82 22.79
C ILE A 237 -21.42 -23.87 21.93
N PHE A 238 -22.19 -24.75 21.27
CA PHE A 238 -21.62 -25.75 20.37
C PHE A 238 -20.79 -25.10 19.26
N PHE A 239 -21.30 -24.06 18.61
CA PHE A 239 -20.55 -23.30 17.60
C PHE A 239 -19.30 -22.64 18.18
N VAL A 240 -19.37 -22.06 19.39
CA VAL A 240 -18.18 -21.51 20.06
C VAL A 240 -17.09 -22.58 20.22
N PHE A 241 -17.44 -23.78 20.69
CA PHE A 241 -16.47 -24.86 20.87
C PHE A 241 -15.87 -25.34 19.55
N VAL A 242 -16.71 -25.55 18.53
CA VAL A 242 -16.26 -25.95 17.18
C VAL A 242 -15.32 -24.90 16.59
N PHE A 243 -15.69 -23.62 16.65
CA PHE A 243 -14.86 -22.54 16.12
C PHE A 243 -13.60 -22.30 16.95
N PHE A 244 -13.62 -22.58 18.25
CA PHE A 244 -12.40 -22.55 19.06
C PHE A 244 -11.36 -23.59 18.59
N ILE A 245 -11.79 -24.79 18.20
CA ILE A 245 -10.89 -25.81 17.64
C ILE A 245 -10.44 -25.39 16.23
N LEU A 246 -11.37 -24.94 15.39
CA LEU A 246 -11.06 -24.49 14.02
C LEU A 246 -10.11 -23.29 14.00
N PHE A 247 -10.11 -22.46 15.04
CA PHE A 247 -9.25 -21.28 15.15
C PHE A 247 -7.80 -21.59 14.82
N TRP A 248 -7.23 -22.66 15.39
CA TRP A 248 -5.82 -23.00 15.19
C TRP A 248 -5.51 -23.37 13.75
N ILE A 249 -6.43 -24.05 13.06
CA ILE A 249 -6.27 -24.38 11.64
C ILE A 249 -6.40 -23.11 10.80
N LEU A 250 -7.41 -22.30 11.06
CA LEU A 250 -7.72 -21.09 10.31
C LEU A 250 -6.67 -19.99 10.48
N LEU A 251 -6.05 -19.89 11.66
CA LEU A 251 -5.05 -18.87 12.00
C LEU A 251 -3.82 -18.97 11.08
N PHE A 252 -3.39 -20.19 10.74
CA PHE A 252 -2.19 -20.41 9.93
C PHE A 252 -2.47 -20.63 8.45
N THR A 253 -3.73 -20.84 8.05
CA THR A 253 -4.10 -21.14 6.65
C THR A 253 -4.90 -20.00 6.01
N ILE A 254 -6.11 -19.74 6.50
CA ILE A 254 -7.06 -18.82 5.86
C ILE A 254 -6.82 -17.37 6.28
N MET A 255 -6.54 -17.12 7.56
CA MET A 255 -6.38 -15.75 8.09
C MET A 255 -5.23 -14.97 7.43
N PRO A 256 -4.04 -15.53 7.17
CA PRO A 256 -2.97 -14.80 6.48
C PRO A 256 -3.39 -14.35 5.09
N ILE A 257 -4.01 -15.25 4.32
CA ILE A 257 -4.49 -14.98 2.97
C ILE A 257 -5.58 -13.91 2.98
N MET A 258 -6.58 -14.06 3.87
CA MET A 258 -7.64 -13.07 4.04
C MET A 258 -7.08 -11.70 4.40
N ASN A 259 -6.12 -11.62 5.32
CA ASN A 259 -5.52 -10.35 5.72
C ASN A 259 -4.73 -9.68 4.56
N VAL A 260 -3.99 -10.46 3.76
CA VAL A 260 -3.33 -9.93 2.54
C VAL A 260 -4.36 -9.40 1.54
N ILE A 261 -5.42 -10.16 1.28
CA ILE A 261 -6.48 -9.76 0.33
C ILE A 261 -7.16 -8.48 0.81
N VAL A 262 -7.57 -8.42 2.09
CA VAL A 262 -8.24 -7.25 2.65
C VAL A 262 -7.32 -6.03 2.65
N LEU A 263 -6.05 -6.19 3.00
CA LEU A 263 -5.06 -5.12 2.92
C LEU A 263 -4.91 -4.62 1.47
N GLY A 264 -4.78 -5.53 0.51
CA GLY A 264 -4.73 -5.21 -0.92
C GLY A 264 -5.95 -4.42 -1.38
N ILE A 265 -7.17 -4.85 -1.02
CA ILE A 265 -8.41 -4.14 -1.33
C ILE A 265 -8.38 -2.72 -0.75
N CYS A 266 -7.94 -2.55 0.50
CA CYS A 266 -7.83 -1.23 1.12
C CYS A 266 -6.85 -0.34 0.34
N LEU A 267 -5.66 -0.86 -0.02
CA LEU A 267 -4.66 -0.13 -0.82
C LEU A 267 -5.23 0.30 -2.17
N PHE A 268 -5.80 -0.61 -2.94
CA PHE A 268 -6.38 -0.28 -4.25
C PHE A 268 -7.56 0.69 -4.14
N SER A 269 -8.37 0.58 -3.09
CA SER A 269 -9.51 1.49 -2.89
C SER A 269 -9.08 2.95 -2.74
N THR A 270 -7.92 3.21 -2.12
CA THR A 270 -7.41 4.58 -1.97
C THR A 270 -7.09 5.26 -3.31
N LEU A 271 -6.74 4.49 -4.34
CA LEU A 271 -6.49 5.03 -5.69
C LEU A 271 -7.79 5.33 -6.46
N GLY A 272 -8.92 4.78 -6.01
CA GLY A 272 -10.23 4.94 -6.66
C GLY A 272 -10.93 6.27 -6.35
N TYR A 273 -10.51 6.98 -5.30
CA TYR A 273 -11.04 8.30 -4.95
C TYR A 273 -10.70 9.31 -6.03
N LYS A 274 -11.54 10.32 -6.19
CA LYS A 274 -11.36 11.42 -7.15
C LYS A 274 -11.10 12.72 -6.40
N GLY A 275 -10.09 13.45 -6.85
CA GLY A 275 -9.81 14.80 -6.39
C GLY A 275 -10.34 15.84 -7.36
N SER A 276 -10.12 17.11 -7.02
CA SER A 276 -10.39 18.27 -7.84
C SER A 276 -9.22 19.25 -7.76
N ILE A 277 -8.72 19.70 -8.92
CA ILE A 277 -7.74 20.79 -9.05
C ILE A 277 -8.42 21.87 -9.90
N ASP A 278 -8.54 23.08 -9.36
CA ASP A 278 -9.19 24.20 -10.07
C ASP A 278 -10.58 23.82 -10.63
N ASN A 279 -11.39 23.18 -9.78
CA ASN A 279 -12.73 22.64 -10.11
C ASN A 279 -12.77 21.58 -11.22
N LYS A 280 -11.63 21.08 -11.69
CA LYS A 280 -11.56 19.96 -12.63
C LYS A 280 -11.29 18.67 -11.88
N GLN A 281 -12.11 17.65 -12.14
CA GLN A 281 -11.94 16.35 -11.54
C GLN A 281 -10.61 15.71 -11.99
N VAL A 282 -9.83 15.23 -11.02
CA VAL A 282 -8.56 14.54 -11.24
C VAL A 282 -8.55 13.19 -10.54
N SER A 283 -7.78 12.26 -11.08
CA SER A 283 -7.59 10.91 -10.56
C SER A 283 -6.13 10.65 -10.20
N ALA A 284 -5.86 9.51 -9.57
CA ALA A 284 -4.51 9.07 -9.29
C ALA A 284 -3.63 9.03 -10.56
N VAL A 285 -4.20 8.64 -11.71
CA VAL A 285 -3.48 8.57 -12.99
C VAL A 285 -3.05 9.95 -13.47
N ASP A 286 -3.89 10.97 -13.29
CA ASP A 286 -3.57 12.35 -13.66
C ASP A 286 -2.41 12.87 -12.80
N ILE A 287 -2.43 12.57 -11.50
CA ILE A 287 -1.35 12.93 -10.57
C ILE A 287 -0.06 12.16 -10.87
N ILE A 288 -0.13 10.89 -11.28
CA ILE A 288 1.04 10.14 -11.75
C ILE A 288 1.64 10.84 -12.98
N LYS A 289 0.82 11.16 -13.98
CA LYS A 289 1.26 11.85 -15.20
C LYS A 289 1.92 13.20 -14.87
N ASP A 290 1.29 13.99 -14.01
CA ASP A 290 1.82 15.28 -13.58
C ASP A 290 3.09 15.14 -12.76
N THR A 291 3.23 14.07 -11.97
CA THR A 291 4.49 13.79 -11.27
C THR A 291 5.62 13.54 -12.26
N PHE A 292 5.39 12.75 -13.31
CA PHE A 292 6.37 12.56 -14.38
C PHE A 292 6.68 13.87 -15.12
N LYS A 293 5.72 14.79 -15.28
CA LYS A 293 5.94 16.12 -15.90
C LYS A 293 6.81 17.01 -15.01
N TYR A 294 6.40 17.22 -13.75
CA TYR A 294 7.02 18.21 -12.85
C TYR A 294 8.31 17.72 -12.22
N HIS A 295 8.47 16.40 -12.03
CA HIS A 295 9.69 15.80 -11.47
C HIS A 295 10.58 15.13 -12.53
N LYS A 296 10.36 15.39 -13.84
CA LYS A 296 11.13 14.78 -14.93
C LYS A 296 12.65 14.89 -14.77
N SER A 297 13.13 16.04 -14.28
CA SER A 297 14.56 16.30 -14.10
C SER A 297 15.16 15.33 -13.07
N ILE A 298 14.49 15.14 -11.95
CA ILE A 298 14.92 14.24 -10.87
C ILE A 298 14.91 12.78 -11.33
N ILE A 299 13.84 12.37 -12.02
CA ILE A 299 13.73 11.02 -12.60
C ILE A 299 14.89 10.79 -13.59
N SER A 300 15.18 11.79 -14.43
CA SER A 300 16.27 11.72 -15.40
C SER A 300 17.63 11.59 -14.72
N TRP A 301 17.90 12.35 -13.65
CA TRP A 301 19.13 12.23 -12.86
C TRP A 301 19.34 10.82 -12.29
N ILE A 302 18.26 10.20 -11.78
CA ILE A 302 18.34 8.83 -11.24
C ILE A 302 18.63 7.82 -12.34
N ILE A 303 17.95 7.92 -13.48
CA ILE A 303 18.24 7.07 -14.65
C ILE A 303 19.69 7.23 -15.07
N THR A 304 20.19 8.46 -15.12
CA THR A 304 21.59 8.75 -15.46
C THR A 304 22.59 8.11 -14.52
N ILE A 305 22.35 8.13 -13.21
CA ILE A 305 23.20 7.44 -12.23
C ILE A 305 23.26 5.95 -12.55
N PHE A 306 22.12 5.31 -12.77
CA PHE A 306 22.08 3.87 -13.11
C PHE A 306 22.72 3.56 -14.46
N VAL A 307 22.56 4.44 -15.45
CA VAL A 307 23.24 4.32 -16.76
C VAL A 307 24.74 4.37 -16.57
N ILE A 308 25.27 5.35 -15.84
CA ILE A 308 26.71 5.46 -15.56
C ILE A 308 27.23 4.20 -14.86
N THR A 309 26.56 3.75 -13.79
CA THR A 309 26.95 2.53 -13.06
C THR A 309 26.94 1.30 -13.96
N SER A 310 25.94 1.20 -14.85
CA SER A 310 25.84 0.12 -15.83
C SER A 310 26.96 0.19 -16.88
N THR A 311 27.35 1.38 -17.31
CA THR A 311 28.49 1.57 -18.24
C THR A 311 29.79 1.12 -17.59
N PHE A 312 30.05 1.51 -16.34
CA PHE A 312 31.23 1.03 -15.60
C PHE A 312 31.24 -0.50 -15.49
N SER A 313 30.09 -1.10 -15.17
CA SER A 313 29.96 -2.55 -14.98
C SER A 313 30.10 -3.35 -16.28
N SER A 314 29.56 -2.88 -17.40
CA SER A 314 29.48 -3.65 -18.65
C SER A 314 30.54 -3.27 -19.68
N MET A 315 31.00 -2.02 -19.70
CA MET A 315 31.90 -1.48 -20.74
C MET A 315 33.27 -1.04 -20.19
N GLY A 316 33.45 -1.07 -18.86
CA GLY A 316 34.71 -0.75 -18.20
C GLY A 316 34.92 0.74 -17.90
N SER A 317 36.04 1.04 -17.23
CA SER A 317 36.29 2.35 -16.61
C SER A 317 36.36 3.50 -17.62
N ILE A 318 36.94 3.28 -18.81
CA ILE A 318 37.09 4.32 -19.84
C ILE A 318 35.70 4.80 -20.31
N ALA A 319 34.81 3.87 -20.66
CA ALA A 319 33.45 4.21 -21.07
C ALA A 319 32.66 4.87 -19.93
N GLY A 320 32.87 4.44 -18.68
CA GLY A 320 32.27 5.05 -17.50
C GLY A 320 32.70 6.51 -17.30
N VAL A 321 34.00 6.81 -17.42
CA VAL A 321 34.53 8.19 -17.32
C VAL A 321 33.98 9.08 -18.44
N ILE A 322 33.90 8.58 -19.67
CA ILE A 322 33.27 9.30 -20.79
C ILE A 322 31.80 9.59 -20.49
N SER A 323 31.08 8.64 -19.89
CA SER A 323 29.67 8.83 -19.50
C SER A 323 29.51 9.97 -18.49
N ILE A 324 30.40 10.05 -17.50
CA ILE A 324 30.43 11.14 -16.52
C ILE A 324 30.68 12.48 -17.23
N LEU A 325 31.66 12.55 -18.14
CA LEU A 325 31.97 13.76 -18.90
C LEU A 325 30.76 14.26 -19.69
N ILE A 326 30.04 13.36 -20.38
CA ILE A 326 28.81 13.70 -21.12
C ILE A 326 27.77 14.32 -20.18
N VAL A 327 27.57 13.75 -19.00
CA VAL A 327 26.60 14.25 -18.02
C VAL A 327 27.00 15.62 -17.46
N VAL A 328 28.29 15.85 -17.25
CA VAL A 328 28.82 17.18 -16.88
C VAL A 328 28.54 18.21 -17.99
N LEU A 329 28.73 17.84 -19.26
CA LEU A 329 28.42 18.71 -20.40
C LEU A 329 26.91 19.03 -20.49
N ILE A 330 26.05 18.05 -20.19
CA ILE A 330 24.60 18.26 -20.12
C ILE A 330 24.25 19.19 -18.95
N TYR A 331 24.85 18.99 -17.77
CA TYR A 331 24.62 19.83 -16.58
C TYR A 331 24.94 21.31 -16.83
N PHE A 332 26.09 21.59 -17.47
CA PHE A 332 26.49 22.94 -17.86
C PHE A 332 25.75 23.48 -19.09
N LYS A 333 24.75 22.75 -19.61
CA LYS A 333 23.96 23.10 -20.80
C LYS A 333 24.81 23.31 -22.06
N ILE A 334 26.00 22.70 -22.13
CA ILE A 334 26.81 22.65 -23.35
C ILE A 334 26.14 21.74 -24.37
N ILE A 335 25.53 20.64 -23.89
CA ILE A 335 24.65 19.78 -24.68
C ILE A 335 23.20 20.03 -24.23
N PRO A 336 22.34 20.62 -25.08
CA PRO A 336 20.94 20.84 -24.73
C PRO A 336 20.21 19.50 -24.67
N PHE A 337 19.61 19.19 -23.52
CA PHE A 337 18.83 17.97 -23.33
C PHE A 337 17.61 18.23 -22.45
N GLY A 338 16.44 18.35 -23.08
CA GLY A 338 15.20 18.83 -22.45
C GLY A 338 14.64 17.95 -21.32
N LEU A 339 15.17 16.75 -21.09
CA LEU A 339 14.76 15.88 -19.97
C LEU A 339 15.25 16.39 -18.60
N PHE A 340 16.35 17.15 -18.55
CA PHE A 340 16.89 17.70 -17.30
C PHE A 340 16.34 19.07 -16.92
N GLU A 341 15.58 19.72 -17.82
CA GLU A 341 14.98 21.01 -17.55
C GLU A 341 13.84 20.89 -16.53
N THR A 342 13.75 21.81 -15.58
CA THR A 342 12.66 21.83 -14.62
C THR A 342 11.41 22.43 -15.26
N VAL A 343 10.26 21.77 -15.09
CA VAL A 343 8.96 22.30 -15.51
C VAL A 343 8.19 22.67 -14.25
N TYR A 344 7.76 23.93 -14.16
CA TYR A 344 7.01 24.40 -13.01
C TYR A 344 5.51 24.11 -13.17
N PRO A 345 4.81 23.80 -12.06
CA PRO A 345 3.37 23.64 -12.09
C PRO A 345 2.65 24.95 -12.42
N GLU A 346 1.55 24.82 -13.14
CA GLU A 346 0.61 25.89 -13.44
C GLU A 346 -0.45 25.98 -12.32
N ASN A 347 -1.17 27.11 -12.21
CA ASN A 347 -2.25 27.31 -11.22
C ASN A 347 -1.83 27.13 -9.76
N VAL A 348 -0.69 27.71 -9.39
CA VAL A 348 -0.16 27.65 -8.02
C VAL A 348 -0.74 28.76 -7.14
N SER A 349 -0.83 28.49 -5.84
CA SER A 349 -1.21 29.47 -4.83
C SER A 349 -0.46 29.23 -3.51
N LYS A 350 -0.57 30.17 -2.56
CA LYS A 350 0.12 30.10 -1.27
C LYS A 350 -0.18 28.80 -0.53
N LEU A 351 0.80 28.26 0.19
CA LEU A 351 0.64 27.04 0.99
C LEU A 351 -0.54 27.14 1.97
N THR A 352 -1.31 26.06 2.05
CA THR A 352 -2.35 25.83 3.07
C THR A 352 -1.79 24.93 4.18
N SER A 353 -2.57 24.75 5.26
CA SER A 353 -2.17 23.89 6.37
C SER A 353 -1.89 22.44 5.94
N PHE A 354 -0.90 21.81 6.56
CA PHE A 354 -0.63 20.37 6.42
C PHE A 354 -1.40 19.53 7.45
N GLU A 355 -2.26 20.17 8.25
CA GLU A 355 -3.13 19.47 9.20
C GLU A 355 -4.19 18.64 8.47
N GLN A 356 -4.58 17.55 9.12
CA GLN A 356 -5.59 16.63 8.63
C GLN A 356 -7.00 17.21 8.83
N ALA A 357 -7.91 16.95 7.89
CA ALA A 357 -9.30 17.36 8.00
C ALA A 357 -9.97 16.75 9.24
N VAL A 358 -10.75 17.56 9.94
CA VAL A 358 -11.54 17.11 11.08
C VAL A 358 -12.74 16.32 10.57
N LYS A 359 -12.86 15.09 11.09
CA LYS A 359 -13.95 14.17 10.77
C LYS A 359 -14.81 13.97 12.02
N THR A 360 -16.12 14.10 11.85
CA THR A 360 -17.09 13.90 12.92
C THR A 360 -18.15 12.90 12.50
N CYS A 361 -18.64 12.15 13.48
CA CYS A 361 -19.64 11.12 13.28
C CYS A 361 -20.58 11.13 14.49
N GLY A 362 -21.84 11.44 14.23
CA GLY A 362 -22.79 11.80 15.30
C GLY A 362 -22.31 13.00 16.14
N ASN A 363 -22.68 13.03 17.42
CA ASN A 363 -22.32 14.10 18.37
C ASN A 363 -20.91 13.95 18.97
N SER A 364 -20.09 12.99 18.53
CA SER A 364 -18.72 12.85 19.00
C SER A 364 -17.74 13.48 18.01
N VAL A 365 -16.98 14.47 18.50
CA VAL A 365 -15.79 15.00 17.84
C VAL A 365 -14.64 14.03 18.09
N PHE A 366 -13.88 13.71 17.04
CA PHE A 366 -12.73 12.82 17.15
C PHE A 366 -11.45 13.61 16.89
N GLU A 367 -10.68 13.81 17.96
CA GLU A 367 -9.27 14.21 17.85
C GLU A 367 -8.41 12.95 17.74
N ASN A 368 -7.33 13.02 16.95
CA ASN A 368 -6.38 11.93 16.68
C ASN A 368 -5.81 11.32 17.99
N PRO A 369 -6.27 10.14 18.45
CA PRO A 369 -5.69 9.48 19.62
C PRO A 369 -4.55 8.55 19.18
N SER A 370 -3.63 8.28 20.10
CA SER A 370 -2.50 7.38 19.87
C SER A 370 -2.91 6.03 19.26
N PHE A 371 -2.09 5.52 18.33
CA PHE A 371 -2.32 4.27 17.57
C PHE A 371 -2.77 3.12 18.48
N PHE A 372 -2.12 2.93 19.63
CA PHE A 372 -2.44 1.89 20.60
C PHE A 372 -3.72 2.15 21.42
N GLY A 373 -4.00 3.40 21.82
CA GLY A 373 -5.21 3.73 22.61
C GLY A 373 -6.52 3.44 21.86
N ASN A 374 -6.44 3.45 20.54
CA ASN A 374 -7.53 3.17 19.63
C ASN A 374 -7.61 1.72 19.15
N LEU A 375 -6.49 1.00 19.10
CA LEU A 375 -6.44 -0.41 18.69
C LEU A 375 -7.16 -1.32 19.71
N PHE A 376 -7.14 -0.92 20.98
CA PHE A 376 -7.81 -1.62 22.09
C PHE A 376 -9.14 -0.99 22.52
N GLY A 377 -9.70 -0.08 21.73
CA GLY A 377 -11.05 0.45 21.97
C GLY A 377 -11.20 1.15 23.32
N SER A 378 -10.45 2.22 23.58
CA SER A 378 -10.78 3.16 24.67
C SER A 378 -11.96 4.07 24.30
N LYS A 379 -13.09 3.47 23.91
CA LYS A 379 -14.39 4.13 23.96
C LYS A 379 -15.30 3.25 24.77
N ASN A 380 -15.38 3.53 26.07
CA ASN A 380 -16.50 3.22 26.96
C ASN A 380 -17.35 2.04 26.48
N GLN A 381 -16.78 0.82 26.50
CA GLN A 381 -17.63 -0.34 26.68
C GLN A 381 -18.36 -0.08 27.99
N LYS A 382 -19.68 0.15 27.89
CA LYS A 382 -20.60 0.17 29.02
C LYS A 382 -20.66 -1.25 29.63
N GLY A 383 -19.54 -1.74 30.15
CA GLY A 383 -19.44 -2.89 31.06
C GLY A 383 -19.94 -2.54 32.47
N GLY A 384 -20.73 -1.47 32.60
CA GLY A 384 -21.28 -1.00 33.87
C GLY A 384 -22.20 -2.01 34.54
N ASN A 385 -22.80 -2.95 33.80
CA ASN A 385 -23.68 -3.96 34.39
C ASN A 385 -22.95 -5.23 34.85
N ILE A 386 -21.90 -5.68 34.17
CA ILE A 386 -21.19 -6.91 34.56
C ILE A 386 -20.32 -6.66 35.80
N ILE A 387 -19.62 -5.52 35.87
CA ILE A 387 -18.82 -5.15 37.04
C ILE A 387 -19.73 -4.86 38.26
N LYS A 388 -20.90 -4.25 38.05
CA LYS A 388 -21.90 -4.07 39.13
C LYS A 388 -22.52 -5.39 39.56
N ALA A 389 -22.78 -6.32 38.64
CA ALA A 389 -23.29 -7.66 38.96
C ALA A 389 -22.27 -8.49 39.74
N LEU A 390 -20.99 -8.46 39.35
CA LEU A 390 -19.89 -9.11 40.07
C LEU A 390 -19.67 -8.51 41.47
N LYS A 391 -19.73 -7.17 41.61
CA LYS A 391 -19.69 -6.51 42.93
C LYS A 391 -20.92 -6.83 43.80
N LYS A 392 -22.07 -7.12 43.20
CA LYS A 392 -23.28 -7.53 43.94
C LYS A 392 -23.19 -8.98 44.43
N LEU A 393 -22.55 -9.87 43.67
CA LEU A 393 -22.28 -11.25 44.07
C LEU A 393 -21.20 -11.32 45.16
N SER A 394 -20.14 -10.51 45.06
CA SER A 394 -19.08 -10.41 46.07
C SER A 394 -19.55 -9.84 47.42
N LYS A 395 -20.70 -9.16 47.48
CA LYS A 395 -21.30 -8.69 48.74
C LYS A 395 -22.33 -9.67 49.33
N LYS A 396 -22.61 -10.78 48.63
CA LYS A 396 -23.56 -11.81 49.05
C LYS A 396 -22.88 -13.14 49.44
N MET A 397 -21.59 -13.28 49.16
CA MET A 397 -20.68 -14.18 49.87
C MET A 397 -20.03 -13.39 50.99
#